data_AF-C0N920-F1
#
_entry.id   AF-C0N920-F1
#
_cell.length_a   1.000
_cell.length_b   1.000
_cell.length_c   1.000
_cell.angle_alpha   90.00
_cell.angle_beta   90.00
_cell.angle_gamma   90.00
#
_symmetry.space_group_name_H-M   'P 1'
#
loop_
_entity.id
_entity.type
_entity.pdbx_description
1 polymer ?
#
loop_
_entity_poly.entity_id
_entity_poly.type
_entity_poly.pdbx_seq_one_letter_code
_entity_poly.pdbx_strand_id
1 'polypeptide(L)' 'MLKAMEDEGFGSCSNYRECESVCPKEINVSAITTMNRLLYRSR' A
#
# COMPACT_ATOMS: atom_id res chain seq x y z
N MET A 1 8.20 6.56 -1.53
CA MET A 1 6.91 5.87 -1.35
C MET A 1 5.77 6.69 -1.95
N LEU A 2 5.46 7.89 -1.43
CA LEU A 2 4.34 8.72 -1.92
C LEU A 2 4.43 9.04 -3.42
N LYS A 3 5.58 9.52 -3.91
CA LYS A 3 5.77 9.82 -5.34
C LYS A 3 5.48 8.62 -6.25
N ALA A 4 6.01 7.44 -5.93
CA ALA A 4 5.74 6.23 -6.72
C ALA A 4 4.26 5.83 -6.69
N MET A 5 3.56 6.02 -5.56
CA MET A 5 2.12 5.76 -5.46
C MET A 5 1.27 6.75 -6.26
N GLU A 6 1.72 8.00 -6.38
CA GLU A 6 1.10 9.02 -7.23
C GLU A 6 1.34 8.74 -8.71
N ASP A 7 2.59 8.45 -9.11
CA ASP A 7 2.97 8.17 -10.50
C ASP A 7 2.22 6.95 -11.06
N GLU A 8 2.03 5.92 -10.24
CA GLU A 8 1.29 4.70 -10.60
C GLU A 8 -0.23 4.83 -10.41
N GLY A 9 -0.72 5.97 -9.90
CA GLY A 9 -2.15 6.21 -9.69
C GLY A 9 -2.81 5.40 -8.57
N PHE A 10 -2.03 4.75 -7.70
CA PHE A 10 -2.55 3.98 -6.57
C PHE A 10 -3.17 4.88 -5.48
N GLY A 11 -2.64 6.09 -5.29
CA GLY A 11 -3.12 7.01 -4.27
C GLY A 11 -3.00 6.48 -2.84
N SER A 12 -3.78 7.03 -1.91
CA SER A 12 -3.78 6.58 -0.51
C SER A 12 -4.59 5.30 -0.32
N CYS A 13 -4.13 4.43 0.59
CA CYS A 13 -4.87 3.21 0.92
C CYS A 13 -6.19 3.54 1.62
N SER A 14 -7.31 3.10 1.03
CA SER A 14 -8.67 3.21 1.56
C SER A 14 -9.09 2.04 2.46
N ASN A 15 -8.27 1.01 2.59
CA ASN A 15 -8.55 -0.25 3.31
C ASN A 15 -9.68 -1.13 2.74
N TYR A 16 -10.07 -0.98 1.47
CA TYR A 16 -11.01 -1.92 0.82
C TYR A 16 -10.46 -3.34 0.63
N ARG A 17 -9.13 -3.52 0.65
CA ARG A 17 -8.42 -4.81 0.54
C ARG A 17 -8.68 -5.59 -0.76
N GLU A 18 -9.24 -4.97 -1.79
CA GLU A 18 -9.36 -5.58 -3.12
C GLU A 18 -7.99 -6.00 -3.67
N CYS A 19 -6.95 -5.19 -3.43
CA CYS A 19 -5.58 -5.48 -3.83
C CYS A 19 -5.03 -6.81 -3.31
N GLU A 20 -5.43 -7.25 -2.12
CA GLU A 20 -5.03 -8.54 -1.55
C GLU A 20 -5.83 -9.69 -2.19
N SER A 21 -7.12 -9.49 -2.45
CA SER A 21 -8.00 -10.50 -3.05
C SER A 21 -7.65 -10.82 -4.51
N VAL A 22 -7.14 -9.84 -5.27
CA VAL A 22 -6.85 -10.01 -6.70
C VAL A 22 -5.37 -10.30 -6.98
N CYS A 23 -4.50 -10.27 -5.96
CA CYS A 23 -3.07 -10.39 -6.16
C CYS A 23 -2.68 -11.81 -6.63
N PRO A 24 -2.13 -11.98 -7.84
CA PRO A 24 -1.71 -13.31 -8.34
C PRO A 24 -0.49 -13.86 -7.60
N LYS A 25 0.16 -13.03 -6.78
CA LYS A 25 1.33 -13.38 -5.96
C LYS A 25 0.97 -13.56 -4.48
N GLU A 26 -0.31 -13.51 -4.13
CA GLU A 26 -0.81 -13.69 -2.77
C GLU A 26 -0.18 -12.73 -1.75
N ILE A 27 0.14 -11.51 -2.19
CA ILE A 27 0.71 -10.49 -1.32
C ILE A 27 -0.38 -9.97 -0.38
N ASN A 28 -0.13 -10.10 0.92
CA ASN A 28 -1.03 -9.66 1.96
C ASN A 28 -1.01 -8.12 2.14
N VAL A 29 -2.16 -7.51 2.48
CA VAL A 29 -2.29 -6.06 2.72
C VAL A 29 -1.42 -5.55 3.88
N SER A 30 -0.91 -6.45 4.73
CA SER A 30 0.09 -6.15 5.77
C SER A 30 1.39 -5.56 5.22
N ALA A 31 1.75 -5.84 3.97
CA ALA A 31 2.89 -5.19 3.31
C ALA A 31 2.67 -3.65 3.21
N ILE A 32 1.48 -3.23 2.76
CA ILE A 32 1.09 -1.82 2.68
C ILE A 32 1.01 -1.20 4.08
N THR A 33 0.47 -1.94 5.06
CA THR A 33 0.40 -1.48 6.46
C THR A 33 1.80 -1.20 7.03
N THR A 34 2.76 -2.09 6.77
CA THR A 34 4.15 -1.92 7.21
C THR A 34 4.78 -0.68 6.57
N MET A 35 4.59 -0.51 5.25
CA MET A 35 5.09 0.65 4.52
C MET A 35 4.53 1.97 5.07
N ASN A 36 3.22 2.04 5.31
CA ASN A 36 2.59 3.22 5.91
C ASN A 36 3.13 3.51 7.32
N ARG A 37 3.31 2.50 8.16
CA ARG A 37 3.91 2.67 9.50
C ARG A 37 5.33 3.23 9.43
N LEU A 38 6.15 2.75 8.49
CA LEU A 38 7.49 3.30 8.27
C LEU A 38 7.43 4.77 7.85
N LEU A 39 6.51 5.13 6.94
CA LEU A 39 6.30 6.51 6.51
C LEU A 39 5.94 7.43 7.69
N TYR A 40 5.03 7.00 8.57
CA TYR A 40 4.65 7.76 9.76
C TYR A 40 5.77 7.88 10.80
N ARG A 41 6.65 6.89 10.92
CA ARG A 41 7.80 6.93 11.83
C ARG A 41 8.96 7.80 11.32
N SER A 42 9.00 8.06 10.01
CA SER A 42 10.02 8.89 9.36
C SER A 42 9.65 10.37 9.25
N ARG A 43 8.50 10.76 9.81
CA ARG A 43 8.09 12.15 10.01
C ARG A 43 8.48 12.62 11.41
#